data_AF-A0A2V7ILH2-F1
#
_entry.id   AF-A0A2V7ILH2-F1
#
_cell.length_a   1.000
_cell.length_b   1.000
_cell.length_c   1.000
_cell.angle_alpha   90.00
_cell.angle_beta   90.00
_cell.angle_gamma   90.00
#
_symmetry.space_group_name_H-M   'P 1'
#
loop_
_entity.id
_entity.type
_entity.pdbx_description
1 polymer ?
#
loop_
_entity_poly.entity_id
_entity_poly.type
_entity_poly.pdbx_seq_one_letter_code
_entity_poly.pdbx_strand_id
1 'polypeptide(L)'
;MFGYVAASLRSCVLVKEEDAGEAYVTSSTIRIPDYRLVTNDGYEFLVEVKNFHQSNPSAPFSLDSSYVDGLLQYAALLKKDLKFAVYWSRWNLWTLVSADKLKGVGSERELTITEALQVSEMSSLLGDLHLGTTPPLVLRLRADTTKPRAVEPSSSQVIFTIGAVEFYCAGRLIVDDLEKSLAFYLILYGDWVESESKADVKDGELVSIDFESRPRESEPKQEFEIIGSLSSMASGKYNDLTLSEGGVERLSPDAEPDSLVLHVPHGYRGKDLPLWRLKVEPPQK
;
A
#
# COMPACT_ATOMS: atom_id res chain seq x y z
N MET A 1 -1.79 11.86 2.84
CA MET A 1 -1.55 10.45 2.42
C MET A 1 -1.71 10.23 0.92
N PHE A 2 -2.90 10.41 0.31
CA PHE A 2 -3.12 10.07 -1.12
C PHE A 2 -2.07 10.66 -2.07
N GLY A 3 -1.75 11.95 -1.97
CA GLY A 3 -0.76 12.59 -2.85
C GLY A 3 0.61 11.90 -2.82
N TYR A 4 1.05 11.46 -1.64
CA TYR A 4 2.28 10.69 -1.46
C TYR A 4 2.19 9.30 -2.10
N VAL A 5 1.07 8.61 -1.92
CA VAL A 5 0.82 7.30 -2.54
C VAL A 5 0.84 7.44 -4.07
N ALA A 6 0.08 8.37 -4.64
CA ALA A 6 0.01 8.60 -6.08
C ALA A 6 1.40 8.95 -6.68
N ALA A 7 2.17 9.81 -6.02
CA ALA A 7 3.53 10.12 -6.45
C ALA A 7 4.45 8.90 -6.40
N SER A 8 4.38 8.09 -5.33
CA SER A 8 5.23 6.91 -5.14
C SER A 8 5.02 5.79 -6.17
N LEU A 9 3.85 5.74 -6.82
CA LEU A 9 3.54 4.73 -7.84
C LEU A 9 4.14 5.05 -9.22
N ARG A 10 4.72 6.25 -9.40
CA ARG A 10 5.52 6.66 -10.58
C ARG A 10 4.82 6.64 -11.95
N SER A 11 3.49 6.63 -11.98
CA SER A 11 2.74 6.86 -13.22
C SER A 11 2.31 8.31 -13.41
N CYS A 12 2.62 9.19 -12.46
CA CYS A 12 2.35 10.62 -12.53
C CYS A 12 3.63 11.43 -12.68
N VAL A 13 3.58 12.44 -13.56
CA VAL A 13 4.61 13.49 -13.67
C VAL A 13 4.31 14.68 -12.75
N LEU A 14 3.05 14.84 -12.35
CA LEU A 14 2.62 15.89 -11.42
C LEU A 14 1.54 15.35 -10.48
N VAL A 15 1.70 15.65 -9.20
CA VAL A 15 0.66 15.54 -8.18
C VAL A 15 0.63 16.88 -7.45
N LYS A 16 -0.47 17.63 -7.59
CA LYS A 16 -0.65 18.95 -6.98
C LYS A 16 -1.86 18.93 -6.07
N GLU A 17 -1.73 19.47 -4.86
CA GLU A 17 -2.89 19.81 -4.02
C GLU A 17 -3.65 20.97 -4.69
N GLU A 18 -4.87 20.70 -5.11
CA GLU A 18 -5.66 21.60 -5.94
C GLU A 18 -6.45 22.60 -5.10
N ASP A 19 -6.91 22.19 -3.93
CA ASP A 19 -7.56 23.03 -2.92
C ASP A 19 -6.57 23.81 -2.03
N ALA A 20 -5.27 23.55 -2.16
CA ALA A 20 -4.24 24.28 -1.46
C ALA A 20 -3.99 25.68 -2.05
N GLY A 21 -4.18 26.71 -1.21
CA GLY A 21 -3.94 28.12 -1.54
C GLY A 21 -5.22 28.95 -1.59
N GLU A 22 -5.13 30.16 -2.15
CA GLU A 22 -6.29 31.03 -2.31
C GLU A 22 -7.01 30.74 -3.62
N ALA A 23 -8.32 30.55 -3.53
CA ALA A 23 -9.20 30.46 -4.69
C ALA A 23 -10.36 31.45 -4.55
N TYR A 24 -10.60 32.21 -5.62
CA TYR A 24 -11.67 33.19 -5.69
C TYR A 24 -12.75 32.66 -6.61
N VAL A 25 -13.86 32.20 -6.02
CA VAL A 25 -14.96 31.59 -6.76
C VAL A 25 -16.22 32.43 -6.57
N THR A 26 -16.91 32.75 -7.67
CA THR A 26 -18.09 33.61 -7.66
C THR A 26 -19.35 32.89 -7.21
N SER A 27 -19.39 31.56 -7.34
CA SER A 27 -20.49 30.72 -6.86
C SER A 27 -20.08 29.96 -5.61
N SER A 28 -20.92 30.01 -4.57
CA SER A 28 -20.76 29.21 -3.35
C SER A 28 -21.04 27.71 -3.54
N THR A 29 -21.57 27.31 -4.70
CA THR A 29 -21.87 25.91 -5.03
C THR A 29 -20.66 25.15 -5.54
N ILE A 30 -19.67 25.84 -6.09
CA ILE A 30 -18.47 25.22 -6.67
C ILE A 30 -17.57 24.72 -5.54
N ARG A 31 -17.06 23.50 -5.69
CA ARG A 31 -16.13 22.86 -4.76
C ARG A 31 -14.86 22.50 -5.50
N ILE A 32 -13.71 22.81 -4.89
CA ILE A 32 -12.40 22.49 -5.46
C ILE A 32 -12.01 21.09 -4.95
N PRO A 33 -11.67 20.14 -5.84
CA PRO A 33 -11.19 18.82 -5.43
C PRO A 33 -9.83 18.90 -4.73
N ASP A 34 -9.51 17.90 -3.92
CA ASP A 34 -8.25 17.88 -3.15
C ASP A 34 -6.98 17.89 -4.03
N TYR A 35 -6.98 17.19 -5.17
CA TYR A 35 -5.77 17.04 -6.00
C TYR A 35 -6.02 17.21 -7.50
N ARG A 36 -4.95 17.58 -8.21
CA ARG A 36 -4.81 17.57 -9.66
C ARG A 36 -3.60 16.72 -10.04
N LEU A 37 -3.81 15.73 -10.90
CA LEU A 37 -2.77 14.81 -11.34
C LEU A 37 -2.53 14.92 -12.84
N VAL A 38 -1.28 14.74 -13.25
CA VAL A 38 -0.88 14.56 -14.66
C VAL A 38 -0.10 13.25 -14.76
N THR A 39 -0.57 12.33 -15.61
CA THR A 39 0.07 11.03 -15.87
C THR A 39 1.25 11.15 -16.83
N ASN A 40 2.06 10.09 -16.92
CA ASN A 40 3.22 10.02 -17.82
C ASN A 40 2.87 10.19 -19.31
N ASP A 41 1.65 9.85 -19.72
CA ASP A 41 1.13 10.06 -21.08
C ASP A 41 0.43 11.43 -21.26
N GLY A 42 0.44 12.28 -20.24
CA GLY A 42 -0.11 13.63 -20.28
C GLY A 42 -1.61 13.73 -20.04
N TYR A 43 -2.29 12.62 -19.70
CA TYR A 43 -3.67 12.68 -19.25
C TYR A 43 -3.76 13.39 -17.91
N GLU A 44 -4.74 14.27 -17.78
CA GLU A 44 -4.85 15.16 -16.64
C GLU A 44 -6.26 15.14 -16.09
N PHE A 45 -6.37 14.94 -14.77
CA PHE A 45 -7.64 14.78 -14.08
C PHE A 45 -7.57 15.33 -12.65
N LEU A 46 -8.74 15.57 -12.09
CA LEU A 46 -8.94 16.02 -10.72
C LEU A 46 -9.32 14.83 -9.84
N VAL A 47 -8.89 14.87 -8.59
CA VAL A 47 -9.16 13.82 -7.61
C VAL A 47 -9.69 14.42 -6.33
N GLU A 48 -10.85 13.92 -5.92
CA GLU A 48 -11.38 14.09 -4.57
C GLU A 48 -11.00 12.88 -3.73
N VAL A 49 -10.45 13.09 -2.53
CA VAL A 49 -9.97 12.04 -1.63
C VAL A 49 -10.93 11.85 -0.47
N LYS A 50 -11.26 10.58 -0.19
CA LYS A 50 -12.13 10.22 0.93
C LYS A 50 -11.54 9.04 1.69
N ASN A 51 -11.58 9.11 3.02
CA ASN A 51 -11.34 7.97 3.88
C ASN A 51 -12.68 7.42 4.33
N PHE A 52 -12.89 6.12 4.16
CA PHE A 52 -14.11 5.47 4.57
C PHE A 52 -13.82 4.22 5.39
N HIS A 53 -14.17 4.29 6.67
CA HIS A 53 -14.06 3.17 7.59
C HIS A 53 -15.42 2.49 7.72
N GLN A 54 -15.51 1.22 7.33
CA GLN A 54 -16.74 0.44 7.50
C GLN A 54 -16.42 -1.03 7.80
N SER A 55 -17.31 -1.71 8.54
CA SER A 55 -17.18 -3.13 8.86
C SER A 55 -17.89 -4.06 7.88
N ASN A 56 -18.95 -3.57 7.23
CA ASN A 56 -19.78 -4.30 6.30
C ASN A 56 -19.40 -3.94 4.85
N PRO A 57 -18.84 -4.87 4.05
CA PRO A 57 -18.52 -4.61 2.64
C PRO A 57 -19.71 -4.17 1.78
N SER A 58 -20.93 -4.56 2.16
CA SER A 58 -22.15 -4.22 1.43
C SER A 58 -22.73 -2.85 1.79
N ALA A 59 -22.19 -2.18 2.82
CA ALA A 59 -22.60 -0.80 3.10
C ALA A 59 -21.98 0.14 2.05
N PRO A 60 -22.76 1.11 1.54
CA PRO A 60 -22.26 2.04 0.54
C PRO A 60 -21.41 3.13 1.20
N PHE A 61 -20.35 3.52 0.51
CA PHE A 61 -19.78 4.85 0.65
C PHE A 61 -20.76 5.84 -0.02
N SER A 62 -21.14 6.90 0.69
CA SER A 62 -22.14 7.86 0.23
C SER A 62 -21.66 9.31 0.35
N LEU A 63 -22.08 10.14 -0.60
CA LEU A 63 -21.86 11.59 -0.64
C LEU A 63 -23.14 12.31 -1.02
N ASP A 64 -23.37 13.49 -0.46
CA ASP A 64 -24.45 14.37 -0.90
C ASP A 64 -24.33 14.69 -2.41
N SER A 65 -25.44 14.61 -3.14
CA SER A 65 -25.45 14.91 -4.57
C SER A 65 -25.02 16.34 -4.85
N SER A 66 -25.44 17.30 -4.01
CA SER A 66 -25.04 18.70 -4.14
C SER A 66 -23.53 18.91 -3.95
N TYR A 67 -22.89 18.08 -3.11
CA TYR A 67 -21.45 18.08 -2.94
C TYR A 67 -20.74 17.64 -4.22
N VAL A 68 -21.16 16.51 -4.76
CA VAL A 68 -20.58 15.97 -6.01
C VAL A 68 -20.84 16.90 -7.19
N ASP A 69 -22.03 17.51 -7.27
CA ASP A 69 -22.37 18.50 -8.29
C ASP A 69 -21.44 19.73 -8.23
N GLY A 70 -21.07 20.17 -7.03
CA GLY A 70 -20.13 21.27 -6.85
C GLY A 70 -18.73 20.96 -7.37
N LEU A 71 -18.25 19.73 -7.15
CA LEU A 71 -16.97 19.25 -7.69
C LEU A 71 -17.02 19.10 -9.21
N LEU A 72 -18.12 18.56 -9.75
CA LEU A 72 -18.32 18.43 -11.19
C LEU A 72 -18.39 19.79 -11.91
N GLN A 73 -18.98 20.80 -11.27
CA GLN A 73 -18.96 22.17 -11.78
C GLN A 73 -17.53 22.71 -11.90
N TYR A 74 -16.70 22.50 -10.88
CA TYR A 74 -15.28 22.89 -10.94
C TYR A 74 -14.53 22.14 -12.05
N ALA A 75 -14.72 20.82 -12.12
CA ALA A 75 -14.10 19.99 -13.15
C ALA A 75 -14.49 20.43 -14.58
N ALA A 76 -15.75 20.81 -14.78
CA ALA A 76 -16.23 21.35 -16.06
C ALA A 76 -15.59 22.69 -16.43
N LEU A 77 -15.31 23.58 -15.47
CA LEU A 77 -14.62 24.85 -15.73
C LEU A 77 -13.20 24.63 -16.26
N LEU A 78 -12.50 23.62 -15.73
CA LEU A 78 -11.14 23.26 -16.14
C LEU A 78 -11.10 22.29 -17.33
N LYS A 79 -12.26 21.77 -17.76
CA LYS A 79 -12.38 20.70 -18.77
C LYS A 79 -11.53 19.48 -18.41
N LYS A 80 -11.66 19.03 -17.16
CA LYS A 80 -10.96 17.86 -16.63
C LYS A 80 -11.96 16.85 -16.12
N ASP A 81 -11.58 15.58 -16.16
CA ASP A 81 -12.37 14.53 -15.53
C ASP A 81 -12.22 14.60 -14.01
N LEU A 82 -13.28 14.24 -13.29
CA LEU A 82 -13.29 14.12 -11.85
C LEU A 82 -13.26 12.64 -11.45
N LYS A 83 -12.35 12.29 -10.54
CA LYS A 83 -12.24 10.97 -9.95
C LYS A 83 -12.32 11.07 -8.42
N PHE A 84 -12.74 9.98 -7.79
CA PHE A 84 -12.75 9.81 -6.35
C PHE A 84 -11.73 8.77 -5.95
N ALA A 85 -10.74 9.16 -5.16
CA ALA A 85 -9.81 8.25 -4.50
C ALA A 85 -10.37 7.90 -3.12
N VAL A 86 -10.91 6.70 -2.97
CA VAL A 86 -11.49 6.22 -1.72
C VAL A 86 -10.51 5.27 -1.04
N TYR A 87 -10.08 5.61 0.17
CA TYR A 87 -9.31 4.74 1.05
C TYR A 87 -10.26 3.98 1.99
N TRP A 88 -10.40 2.69 1.73
CA TRP A 88 -11.20 1.77 2.52
C TRP A 88 -10.39 1.30 3.72
N SER A 89 -10.33 2.15 4.75
CA SER A 89 -9.30 2.09 5.80
C SER A 89 -9.29 0.80 6.61
N ARG A 90 -10.43 0.11 6.76
CA ARG A 90 -10.48 -1.20 7.43
C ARG A 90 -9.68 -2.29 6.69
N TRP A 91 -9.58 -2.18 5.36
CA TRP A 91 -8.93 -3.18 4.50
C TRP A 91 -7.60 -2.70 3.92
N ASN A 92 -7.10 -1.52 4.33
CA ASN A 92 -5.91 -0.90 3.77
C ASN A 92 -5.94 -0.87 2.22
N LEU A 93 -7.06 -0.50 1.62
CA LEU A 93 -7.27 -0.59 0.17
C LEU A 93 -7.60 0.78 -0.42
N TRP A 94 -7.03 1.06 -1.60
CA TRP A 94 -7.39 2.22 -2.41
C TRP A 94 -8.20 1.83 -3.64
N THR A 95 -9.20 2.65 -3.96
CA THR A 95 -9.85 2.63 -5.28
C THR A 95 -9.87 4.03 -5.87
N LEU A 96 -9.64 4.15 -7.18
CA LEU A 96 -9.76 5.40 -7.92
C LEU A 96 -10.89 5.25 -8.93
N VAL A 97 -11.99 5.95 -8.75
CA VAL A 97 -13.19 5.74 -9.57
C VAL A 97 -13.63 7.04 -10.24
N SER A 98 -14.02 6.97 -11.50
CA SER A 98 -14.60 8.12 -12.19
C SER A 98 -15.94 8.54 -11.57
N ALA A 99 -16.20 9.84 -11.50
CA ALA A 99 -17.40 10.39 -10.86
C ALA A 99 -18.73 9.90 -11.47
N ASP A 100 -18.72 9.49 -12.74
CA ASP A 100 -19.87 8.93 -13.46
C ASP A 100 -20.24 7.50 -12.99
N LYS A 101 -19.39 6.86 -12.18
CA LYS A 101 -19.65 5.51 -11.63
C LYS A 101 -20.45 5.53 -10.33
N LEU A 102 -20.54 6.66 -9.66
CA LEU A 102 -21.35 6.83 -8.47
C LEU A 102 -22.84 6.75 -8.85
N LYS A 103 -23.61 5.91 -8.15
CA LYS A 103 -25.04 5.71 -8.41
C LYS A 103 -25.86 6.72 -7.63
N GLY A 104 -26.79 7.40 -8.29
CA GLY A 104 -27.73 8.29 -7.61
C GLY A 104 -28.76 7.51 -6.79
N VAL A 105 -28.84 7.78 -5.49
CA VAL A 105 -29.81 7.19 -4.55
C VAL A 105 -30.43 8.33 -3.72
N GLY A 106 -31.66 8.73 -4.05
CA GLY A 106 -32.31 9.86 -3.39
C GLY A 106 -31.53 11.17 -3.57
N SER A 107 -31.12 11.80 -2.47
CA SER A 107 -30.27 13.00 -2.46
C SER A 107 -28.77 12.68 -2.44
N GLU A 108 -28.39 11.41 -2.51
CA GLU A 108 -27.02 10.94 -2.35
C GLU A 108 -26.49 10.28 -3.62
N ARG A 109 -25.16 10.14 -3.67
CA ARG A 109 -24.42 9.40 -4.67
C ARG A 109 -23.58 8.35 -3.97
N GLU A 110 -23.82 7.09 -4.32
CA GLU A 110 -23.32 5.94 -3.57
C GLU A 110 -22.44 5.01 -4.43
N LEU A 111 -21.54 4.28 -3.74
CA LEU A 111 -20.77 3.17 -4.30
C LEU A 111 -20.33 2.23 -3.18
N THR A 112 -20.47 0.92 -3.38
CA THR A 112 -19.92 -0.09 -2.45
C THR A 112 -18.45 -0.40 -2.76
N ILE A 113 -17.71 -1.00 -1.82
CA ILE A 113 -16.31 -1.40 -2.06
C ILE A 113 -16.16 -2.40 -3.21
N THR A 114 -17.14 -3.31 -3.37
CA THR A 114 -17.12 -4.31 -4.44
C THR A 114 -17.32 -3.68 -5.81
N GLU A 115 -18.24 -2.72 -5.92
CA GLU A 115 -18.45 -1.95 -7.14
C GLU A 115 -17.23 -1.06 -7.45
N ALA A 116 -16.65 -0.42 -6.42
CA ALA A 116 -15.46 0.40 -6.56
C ALA A 116 -14.27 -0.39 -7.08
N LEU A 117 -14.05 -1.61 -6.58
CA LEU A 117 -13.02 -2.53 -7.06
C LEU A 117 -13.21 -2.90 -8.54
N GLN A 118 -14.46 -3.12 -8.99
CA GLN A 118 -14.75 -3.48 -10.38
C GLN A 118 -14.43 -2.37 -11.40
N VAL A 119 -14.46 -1.11 -10.96
CA VAL A 119 -14.28 0.06 -11.82
C VAL A 119 -13.07 0.91 -11.44
N SER A 120 -12.20 0.39 -10.56
CA SER A 120 -11.02 1.10 -10.06
C SER A 120 -9.97 1.27 -11.15
N GLU A 121 -9.50 2.50 -11.33
CA GLU A 121 -8.48 2.91 -12.29
C GLU A 121 -7.09 3.09 -11.65
N MET A 122 -6.88 2.56 -10.43
CA MET A 122 -5.59 2.66 -9.72
C MET A 122 -4.42 2.10 -10.56
N SER A 123 -4.62 0.95 -11.21
CA SER A 123 -3.56 0.32 -12.01
C SER A 123 -3.37 0.99 -13.38
N SER A 124 -4.47 1.37 -14.04
CA SER A 124 -4.42 1.95 -15.39
C SER A 124 -3.87 3.37 -15.39
N LEU A 125 -4.20 4.19 -14.38
CA LEU A 125 -3.80 5.60 -14.31
C LEU A 125 -2.62 5.87 -13.38
N LEU A 126 -2.55 5.18 -12.23
CA LEU A 126 -1.51 5.43 -11.23
C LEU A 126 -0.41 4.36 -11.24
N GLY A 127 -0.59 3.25 -11.95
CA GLY A 127 0.40 2.17 -12.01
C GLY A 127 0.45 1.31 -10.76
N ASP A 128 -0.63 1.28 -9.97
CA ASP A 128 -0.74 0.35 -8.85
C ASP A 128 -0.67 -1.10 -9.34
N LEU A 129 -0.04 -1.96 -8.54
CA LEU A 129 0.15 -3.37 -8.86
C LEU A 129 -0.11 -4.21 -7.62
N HIS A 130 -0.78 -5.34 -7.81
CA HIS A 130 -0.77 -6.40 -6.79
C HIS A 130 0.52 -7.19 -6.94
N LEU A 131 1.24 -7.34 -5.84
CA LEU A 131 2.43 -8.16 -5.76
C LEU A 131 2.09 -9.53 -5.21
N GLY A 132 2.74 -10.55 -5.74
CA GLY A 132 2.75 -11.90 -5.19
C GLY A 132 4.14 -12.49 -5.21
N THR A 133 4.40 -13.41 -4.28
CA THR A 133 5.66 -14.15 -4.21
C THR A 133 5.40 -15.55 -3.64
N THR A 134 6.42 -16.41 -3.66
CA THR A 134 6.30 -17.77 -3.15
C THR A 134 6.47 -17.78 -1.62
N PRO A 135 5.47 -18.25 -0.85
CA PRO A 135 5.57 -18.31 0.60
C PRO A 135 6.46 -19.48 1.09
N PRO A 136 6.99 -19.41 2.33
CA PRO A 136 7.04 -18.24 3.20
C PRO A 136 8.15 -17.26 2.82
N LEU A 137 8.03 -16.01 3.29
CA LEU A 137 9.18 -15.11 3.44
C LEU A 137 9.71 -15.21 4.88
N VAL A 138 11.03 -15.25 5.04
CA VAL A 138 11.65 -15.35 6.37
C VAL A 138 12.75 -14.31 6.52
N LEU A 139 12.69 -13.55 7.61
CA LEU A 139 13.79 -12.75 8.15
C LEU A 139 14.47 -13.56 9.26
N ARG A 140 15.74 -13.89 9.07
CA ARG A 140 16.55 -14.63 10.04
C ARG A 140 17.62 -13.72 10.64
N LEU A 141 17.61 -13.59 11.96
CA LEU A 141 18.65 -12.92 12.73
C LEU A 141 19.61 -13.98 13.28
N ARG A 142 20.87 -13.98 12.83
CA ARG A 142 21.90 -14.88 13.36
C ARG A 142 22.63 -14.24 14.53
N ALA A 143 22.85 -15.00 15.59
CA ALA A 143 23.68 -14.55 16.70
C ALA A 143 25.15 -14.46 16.28
N ASP A 144 25.84 -13.41 16.74
CA ASP A 144 27.29 -13.27 16.61
C ASP A 144 27.97 -14.36 17.45
N THR A 145 28.68 -15.26 16.78
CA THR A 145 29.30 -16.40 17.45
C THR A 145 30.49 -16.02 18.34
N THR A 146 30.94 -14.78 18.26
CA THR A 146 32.04 -14.22 19.08
C THR A 146 31.56 -13.51 20.34
N LYS A 147 30.23 -13.38 20.53
CA LYS A 147 29.62 -12.65 21.65
C LYS A 147 28.73 -13.57 22.50
N PRO A 148 28.40 -13.15 23.75
CA PRO A 148 27.49 -13.91 24.61
C PRO A 148 26.13 -14.14 23.95
N ARG A 149 25.64 -15.38 24.05
CA ARG A 149 24.36 -15.82 23.46
C ARG A 149 23.75 -17.04 24.18
N ALA A 150 24.17 -17.31 25.41
CA ALA A 150 23.64 -18.41 26.22
C ALA A 150 22.21 -18.08 26.67
N VAL A 151 21.30 -19.03 26.53
CA VAL A 151 19.91 -18.91 26.97
C VAL A 151 19.85 -19.18 28.48
N GLU A 152 19.20 -18.27 29.21
CA GLU A 152 19.03 -18.41 30.65
C GLU A 152 18.05 -19.55 30.97
N PRO A 153 18.46 -20.62 31.69
CA PRO A 153 17.61 -21.80 31.91
C PRO A 153 16.33 -21.54 32.70
N SER A 154 16.30 -20.51 33.55
CA SER A 154 15.15 -20.21 34.42
C SER A 154 14.08 -19.35 33.75
N SER A 155 14.45 -18.51 32.79
CA SER A 155 13.54 -17.53 32.16
C SER A 155 13.31 -17.79 30.67
N SER A 156 14.11 -18.66 30.04
CA SER A 156 14.17 -18.85 28.59
C SER A 156 14.48 -17.57 27.81
N GLN A 157 15.12 -16.59 28.47
CA GLN A 157 15.53 -15.34 27.84
C GLN A 157 16.99 -15.40 27.38
N VAL A 158 17.30 -14.58 26.38
CA VAL A 158 18.67 -14.41 25.88
C VAL A 158 18.86 -12.97 25.42
N ILE A 159 19.97 -12.37 25.86
CA ILE A 159 20.48 -11.12 25.29
C ILE A 159 21.61 -11.52 24.35
N PHE A 160 21.52 -11.14 23.08
CA PHE A 160 22.52 -11.49 22.08
C PHE A 160 22.80 -10.30 21.17
N THR A 161 23.94 -10.36 20.48
CA THR A 161 24.24 -9.44 19.39
C THR A 161 23.94 -10.10 18.06
N ILE A 162 23.26 -9.39 17.17
CA ILE A 162 23.02 -9.84 15.80
C ILE A 162 24.36 -9.78 15.04
N GLY A 163 24.83 -10.93 14.57
CA GLY A 163 26.03 -11.06 13.76
C GLY A 163 25.75 -11.00 12.25
N ALA A 164 24.56 -11.43 11.84
CA ALA A 164 24.11 -11.34 10.45
C ALA A 164 22.59 -11.32 10.34
N VAL A 165 22.11 -10.77 9.22
CA VAL A 165 20.70 -10.78 8.81
C VAL A 165 20.59 -11.50 7.48
N GLU A 166 19.70 -12.47 7.40
CA GLU A 166 19.44 -13.28 6.20
C GLU A 166 17.96 -13.21 5.83
N PHE A 167 17.68 -13.27 4.54
CA PHE A 167 16.33 -13.33 4.00
C PHE A 167 16.15 -14.62 3.22
N TYR A 168 14.98 -15.25 3.35
CA TYR A 168 14.63 -16.44 2.59
C TYR A 168 13.27 -16.28 1.92
N CYS A 169 13.14 -16.84 0.71
CA CYS A 169 11.86 -17.05 0.04
C CYS A 169 11.72 -18.55 -0.25
N ALA A 170 10.64 -19.17 0.25
CA ALA A 170 10.38 -20.60 0.10
C ALA A 170 11.57 -21.49 0.52
N GLY A 171 12.30 -21.09 1.57
CA GLY A 171 13.48 -21.78 2.08
C GLY A 171 14.78 -21.53 1.29
N ARG A 172 14.75 -20.76 0.20
CA ARG A 172 15.94 -20.34 -0.56
C ARG A 172 16.51 -19.05 0.02
N LEU A 173 17.82 -19.04 0.30
CA LEU A 173 18.52 -17.84 0.76
C LEU A 173 18.58 -16.80 -0.36
N ILE A 174 18.17 -15.58 -0.05
CA ILE A 174 18.23 -14.43 -0.96
C ILE A 174 19.58 -13.75 -0.81
N VAL A 175 20.41 -13.81 -1.86
CA VAL A 175 21.78 -13.26 -1.82
C VAL A 175 21.91 -11.89 -2.47
N ASP A 176 21.02 -11.57 -3.43
CA ASP A 176 21.02 -10.31 -4.17
C ASP A 176 20.49 -9.14 -3.31
N ASP A 177 21.20 -8.02 -3.25
CA ASP A 177 20.88 -6.93 -2.32
C ASP A 177 19.58 -6.20 -2.66
N LEU A 178 19.21 -6.14 -3.95
CA LEU A 178 17.91 -5.62 -4.36
C LEU A 178 16.80 -6.56 -3.87
N GLU A 179 16.98 -7.87 -4.04
CA GLU A 179 16.00 -8.87 -3.61
C GLU A 179 15.88 -8.92 -2.08
N LYS A 180 16.96 -8.72 -1.33
CA LYS A 180 16.89 -8.56 0.15
C LYS A 180 16.08 -7.34 0.53
N SER A 181 16.28 -6.22 -0.15
CA SER A 181 15.53 -4.99 0.10
C SER A 181 14.04 -5.17 -0.21
N LEU A 182 13.73 -5.85 -1.31
CA LEU A 182 12.36 -6.26 -1.67
C LEU A 182 11.76 -7.17 -0.62
N ALA A 183 12.43 -8.26 -0.25
CA ALA A 183 11.94 -9.21 0.75
C ALA A 183 11.67 -8.53 2.09
N PHE A 184 12.58 -7.66 2.53
CA PHE A 184 12.40 -6.91 3.76
C PHE A 184 11.19 -5.98 3.71
N TYR A 185 11.03 -5.22 2.61
CA TYR A 185 9.87 -4.35 2.42
C TYR A 185 8.56 -5.14 2.41
N LEU A 186 8.54 -6.30 1.74
CA LEU A 186 7.36 -7.17 1.68
C LEU A 186 7.01 -7.81 3.03
N ILE A 187 8.01 -8.18 3.83
CA ILE A 187 7.79 -8.70 5.19
C ILE A 187 7.18 -7.62 6.09
N LEU A 188 7.66 -6.37 6.00
CA LEU A 188 7.20 -5.29 6.87
C LEU A 188 5.83 -4.74 6.47
N TYR A 189 5.57 -4.57 5.18
CA TYR A 189 4.42 -3.81 4.68
C TYR A 189 3.38 -4.65 3.94
N GLY A 190 3.68 -5.93 3.68
CA GLY A 190 2.74 -6.86 3.06
C GLY A 190 1.63 -7.31 4.00
N ASP A 191 0.58 -7.87 3.41
CA ASP A 191 -0.64 -8.31 4.09
C ASP A 191 -0.52 -9.73 4.70
N TRP A 192 0.61 -10.39 4.51
CA TRP A 192 0.89 -11.69 5.10
C TRP A 192 1.04 -11.59 6.62
N VAL A 193 0.58 -12.61 7.31
CA VAL A 193 0.64 -12.67 8.77
C VAL A 193 1.99 -13.21 9.22
N GLU A 194 2.55 -12.57 10.24
CA GLU A 194 3.71 -13.10 10.94
C GLU A 194 3.27 -14.29 11.81
N SER A 195 3.95 -15.42 11.66
CA SER A 195 3.83 -16.55 12.57
C SER A 195 4.72 -16.36 13.80
N GLU A 196 4.45 -17.11 14.88
CA GLU A 196 5.30 -17.07 16.07
C GLU A 196 6.79 -17.25 15.72
N SER A 197 7.64 -16.35 16.24
CA SER A 197 9.06 -16.37 15.96
C SER A 197 9.69 -17.66 16.47
N LYS A 198 10.55 -18.28 15.66
CA LYS A 198 11.18 -19.56 15.98
C LYS A 198 12.65 -19.36 16.33
N ALA A 199 13.04 -19.68 17.55
CA ALA A 199 14.43 -19.69 17.97
C ALA A 199 15.08 -21.05 17.68
N ASP A 200 16.22 -21.07 16.99
CA ASP A 200 17.12 -22.23 16.92
C ASP A 200 18.12 -22.12 18.07
N VAL A 201 18.06 -23.05 19.02
CA VAL A 201 18.95 -23.12 20.19
C VAL A 201 19.68 -24.45 20.16
N LYS A 202 21.01 -24.41 20.24
CA LYS A 202 21.88 -25.59 20.26
C LYS A 202 22.80 -25.52 21.46
N ASP A 203 22.86 -26.61 22.22
CA ASP A 203 23.69 -26.73 23.42
C ASP A 203 23.51 -25.55 24.41
N GLY A 204 22.27 -25.05 24.52
CA GLY A 204 21.91 -23.93 25.39
C GLY A 204 22.30 -22.54 24.85
N GLU A 205 22.83 -22.45 23.63
CA GLU A 205 23.17 -21.19 22.97
C GLU A 205 22.20 -20.88 21.82
N LEU A 206 21.78 -19.61 21.72
CA LEU A 206 20.97 -19.13 20.60
C LEU A 206 21.82 -19.14 19.32
N VAL A 207 21.33 -19.80 18.28
CA VAL A 207 21.94 -19.79 16.94
C VAL A 207 21.29 -18.72 16.07
N SER A 208 19.96 -18.71 16.01
CA SER A 208 19.20 -17.73 15.23
C SER A 208 17.76 -17.59 15.70
N ILE A 209 17.12 -16.49 15.30
CA ILE A 209 15.68 -16.26 15.43
C ILE A 209 15.10 -16.01 14.04
N ASP A 210 14.03 -16.73 13.70
CA ASP A 210 13.31 -16.60 12.44
C ASP A 210 11.97 -15.88 12.68
N PHE A 211 11.76 -14.80 11.94
CA PHE A 211 10.49 -14.12 11.77
C PHE A 211 9.92 -14.55 10.41
N GLU A 212 8.82 -15.28 10.43
CA GLU A 212 8.28 -15.95 9.26
C GLU A 212 6.93 -15.35 8.90
N SER A 213 6.84 -14.78 7.69
CA SER A 213 5.65 -14.17 7.12
C SER A 213 5.00 -15.12 6.12
N ARG A 214 3.70 -15.35 6.28
CA ARG A 214 2.90 -16.29 5.49
C ARG A 214 1.52 -15.73 5.14
N PRO A 215 0.95 -16.15 4.00
CA PRO A 215 -0.43 -15.84 3.68
C PRO A 215 -1.36 -16.50 4.71
N ARG A 216 -2.49 -15.86 5.02
CA ARG A 216 -3.51 -16.42 5.95
C ARG A 216 -4.12 -17.72 5.42
N GLU A 217 -4.31 -17.76 4.11
CA GLU A 217 -4.85 -18.89 3.36
C GLU A 217 -3.93 -19.13 2.17
N SER A 218 -3.75 -20.38 1.78
CA SER A 218 -2.90 -20.76 0.65
C SER A 218 -3.64 -21.70 -0.28
N GLU A 219 -3.52 -21.50 -1.59
CA GLU A 219 -4.01 -22.39 -2.63
C GLU A 219 -2.92 -23.40 -3.02
N PRO A 220 -3.05 -24.70 -2.67
CA PRO A 220 -1.98 -25.68 -2.90
C PRO A 220 -1.58 -25.87 -4.37
N LYS A 221 -2.44 -25.47 -5.32
CA LYS A 221 -2.17 -25.57 -6.76
C LYS A 221 -1.50 -24.33 -7.35
N GLN A 222 -1.25 -23.30 -6.55
CA GLN A 222 -0.62 -22.05 -6.97
C GLN A 222 0.77 -21.91 -6.33
N GLU A 223 1.77 -21.53 -7.12
CA GLU A 223 3.17 -21.39 -6.66
C GLU A 223 3.47 -20.04 -5.99
N PHE A 224 2.49 -19.13 -5.96
CA PHE A 224 2.61 -17.81 -5.38
C PHE A 224 1.36 -17.46 -4.59
N GLU A 225 1.48 -16.49 -3.69
CA GLU A 225 0.34 -15.88 -3.02
C GLU A 225 0.45 -14.36 -3.08
N ILE A 226 -0.69 -13.67 -3.12
CA ILE A 226 -0.72 -12.21 -3.11
C ILE A 226 -0.31 -11.72 -1.73
N ILE A 227 0.65 -10.79 -1.71
CA ILE A 227 1.19 -10.19 -0.49
C ILE A 227 0.73 -8.74 -0.31
N GLY A 228 -0.02 -8.18 -1.26
CA GLY A 228 -0.66 -6.86 -1.16
C GLY A 228 -0.53 -6.04 -2.44
N SER A 229 -1.07 -4.82 -2.45
CA SER A 229 -0.82 -3.85 -3.53
C SER A 229 0.25 -2.82 -3.17
N LEU A 230 0.88 -2.21 -4.17
CA LEU A 230 1.86 -1.14 -3.96
C LEU A 230 1.24 0.03 -3.18
N SER A 231 0.01 0.42 -3.51
CA SER A 231 -0.70 1.50 -2.82
C SER A 231 -0.98 1.18 -1.34
N SER A 232 -1.33 -0.07 -1.02
CA SER A 232 -1.53 -0.55 0.36
C SER A 232 -0.22 -0.54 1.16
N MET A 233 0.86 -1.05 0.56
CA MET A 233 2.19 -1.04 1.19
C MET A 233 2.73 0.39 1.38
N ALA A 234 2.52 1.28 0.40
CA ALA A 234 2.85 2.70 0.51
C ALA A 234 2.12 3.38 1.66
N SER A 235 0.83 3.04 1.84
CA SER A 235 0.00 3.56 2.93
C SER A 235 0.47 3.05 4.29
N GLY A 236 0.83 1.76 4.38
CA GLY A 236 1.43 1.17 5.58
C GLY A 236 2.72 1.91 5.97
N LYS A 237 3.65 2.08 5.03
CA LYS A 237 4.88 2.83 5.27
C LYS A 237 4.65 4.31 5.59
N TYR A 238 3.70 4.96 4.94
CA TYR A 238 3.32 6.34 5.26
C TYR A 238 2.86 6.46 6.73
N ASN A 239 2.02 5.54 7.18
CA ASN A 239 1.51 5.52 8.54
C ASN A 239 2.65 5.29 9.55
N ASP A 240 3.57 4.36 9.30
CA ASP A 240 4.75 4.13 10.16
C ASP A 240 5.62 5.39 10.31
N LEU A 241 5.70 6.22 9.26
CA LEU A 241 6.48 7.45 9.28
C LEU A 241 5.74 8.65 9.88
N THR A 242 4.42 8.56 10.12
CA THR A 242 3.59 9.71 10.53
C THR A 242 2.81 9.49 11.83
N LEU A 243 2.70 8.26 12.31
CA LEU A 243 2.01 7.87 13.54
C LEU A 243 3.01 7.50 14.65
N SER A 244 2.72 7.87 15.90
CA SER A 244 3.35 7.32 17.10
C SER A 244 2.28 6.74 18.05
N GLU A 245 2.69 6.10 19.17
CA GLU A 245 1.79 5.38 20.09
C GLU A 245 0.62 6.24 20.64
N GLY A 246 0.67 7.57 20.51
CA GLY A 246 -0.38 8.52 20.91
C GLY A 246 -1.25 9.10 19.79
N GLY A 247 -1.05 8.74 18.52
CA GLY A 247 -1.82 9.25 17.37
C GLY A 247 -0.95 9.85 16.24
N VAL A 248 -1.55 10.72 15.42
CA VAL A 248 -0.85 11.40 14.32
C VAL A 248 0.13 12.41 14.87
N GLU A 249 1.43 12.17 14.73
CA GLU A 249 2.48 13.09 15.15
C GLU A 249 2.78 14.14 14.07
N ARG A 250 2.62 13.75 12.79
CA ARG A 250 2.91 14.60 11.64
C ARG A 250 1.90 14.43 10.51
N LEU A 251 1.53 15.54 9.88
CA LEU A 251 0.65 15.53 8.71
C LEU A 251 1.37 15.10 7.41
N SER A 252 2.70 15.10 7.40
CA SER A 252 3.55 14.68 6.28
C SER A 252 4.83 14.04 6.79
N PRO A 253 5.35 12.98 6.13
CA PRO A 253 6.61 12.35 6.51
C PRO A 253 7.81 13.23 6.14
N ASP A 254 8.91 13.11 6.89
CA ASP A 254 10.23 13.65 6.51
C ASP A 254 10.91 12.73 5.47
N ALA A 255 10.16 12.36 4.43
CA ALA A 255 10.63 11.44 3.41
C ALA A 255 10.05 11.83 2.05
N GLU A 256 10.87 11.75 1.01
CA GLU A 256 10.43 11.94 -0.36
C GLU A 256 9.35 10.90 -0.72
N PRO A 257 8.27 11.25 -1.44
CA PRO A 257 7.21 10.31 -1.82
C PRO A 257 7.74 9.03 -2.48
N ASP A 258 8.78 9.17 -3.31
CA ASP A 258 9.47 8.06 -3.99
C ASP A 258 10.05 7.00 -3.05
N SER A 259 10.24 7.31 -1.77
CA SER A 259 10.75 6.36 -0.78
C SER A 259 9.66 5.43 -0.23
N LEU A 260 8.37 5.72 -0.43
CA LEU A 260 7.27 4.96 0.18
C LEU A 260 7.04 3.59 -0.46
N VAL A 261 7.39 3.46 -1.74
CA VAL A 261 7.29 2.19 -2.48
C VAL A 261 8.67 1.75 -2.90
N LEU A 262 8.98 0.47 -2.67
CA LEU A 262 10.23 -0.08 -3.16
C LEU A 262 10.14 -0.35 -4.66
N HIS A 263 11.09 0.22 -5.41
CA HIS A 263 11.06 0.12 -6.87
C HIS A 263 11.49 -1.27 -7.36
N VAL A 264 10.58 -1.96 -8.04
CA VAL A 264 10.90 -3.17 -8.81
C VAL A 264 11.34 -2.75 -10.22
N PRO A 265 12.61 -2.98 -10.62
CA PRO A 265 13.09 -2.56 -11.93
C PRO A 265 12.28 -3.15 -13.09
N HIS A 266 12.20 -2.39 -14.19
CA HIS A 266 11.64 -2.90 -15.43
C HIS A 266 12.43 -4.12 -15.90
N GLY A 267 11.72 -5.19 -16.27
CA GLY A 267 12.36 -6.45 -16.68
C GLY A 267 12.94 -7.30 -15.55
N TYR A 268 12.74 -6.94 -14.28
CA TYR A 268 13.12 -7.79 -13.14
C TYR A 268 12.61 -9.23 -13.33
N ARG A 269 13.54 -10.17 -13.21
CA ARG A 269 13.31 -11.62 -13.16
C ARG A 269 14.01 -12.11 -11.89
N GLY A 270 13.22 -12.50 -10.90
CA GLY A 270 13.76 -12.93 -9.61
C GLY A 270 14.69 -14.14 -9.74
N LYS A 271 15.80 -14.09 -9.02
CA LYS A 271 16.75 -15.21 -8.86
C LYS A 271 16.33 -16.05 -7.65
N ASP A 272 16.24 -15.41 -6.50
CA ASP A 272 15.90 -16.03 -5.23
C ASP A 272 14.52 -15.58 -4.73
N LEU A 273 14.06 -14.40 -5.16
CA LEU A 273 12.74 -13.85 -4.88
C LEU A 273 11.89 -13.75 -6.16
N PRO A 274 11.14 -14.80 -6.55
CA PRO A 274 10.21 -14.71 -7.66
C PRO A 274 9.08 -13.73 -7.31
N LEU A 275 8.77 -12.82 -8.24
CA LEU A 275 7.71 -11.82 -8.07
C LEU A 275 6.71 -11.90 -9.21
N TRP A 276 5.45 -12.06 -8.82
CA TRP A 276 4.28 -11.86 -9.66
C TRP A 276 3.82 -10.42 -9.50
N ARG A 277 3.53 -9.76 -10.61
CA ARG A 277 3.04 -8.38 -10.67
C ARG A 277 1.76 -8.40 -11.49
N LEU A 278 0.63 -8.20 -10.81
CA LEU A 278 -0.67 -8.25 -11.44
C LEU A 278 -1.21 -6.83 -11.57
N LYS A 279 -1.52 -6.46 -12.80
CA LYS A 279 -2.28 -5.26 -13.14
C LYS A 279 -3.76 -5.64 -13.15
N VAL A 280 -4.53 -5.01 -12.27
CA VAL A 280 -5.98 -5.21 -12.17
C VAL A 280 -6.64 -3.96 -12.74
N GLU A 281 -7.41 -4.15 -13.81
CA GLU A 281 -8.06 -3.05 -14.54
C GLU A 281 -9.55 -3.34 -14.70
N PRO A 282 -10.38 -2.30 -14.85
CA PRO A 282 -11.77 -2.46 -15.23
C PRO A 282 -11.85 -3.15 -16.61
N PRO A 283 -12.96 -3.85 -16.91
CA PRO A 283 -13.17 -4.42 -18.24
C PRO A 283 -13.03 -3.36 -19.33
N GLN A 284 -12.20 -3.62 -20.33
CA GLN A 284 -12.16 -2.79 -21.54
C GLN A 284 -13.49 -2.94 -22.27
N LYS A 285 -14.14 -1.81 -22.57
CA LYS A 285 -15.38 -1.76 -23.35
C LYS A 285 -15.11 -1.98 -24.84
#